data_AF-A0A967DX03-F1
#
_entry.id   AF-A0A967DX03-F1
#
_cell.length_a   1.000
_cell.length_b   1.000
_cell.length_c   1.000
_cell.angle_alpha   90.00
_cell.angle_beta   90.00
_cell.angle_gamma   90.00
#
_symmetry.space_group_name_H-M   'P 1'
#
loop_
_entity.id
_entity.type
_entity.pdbx_description
1 polymer ?
#
loop_
_entity_poly.entity_id
_entity_poly.type
_entity_poly.pdbx_seq_one_letter_code
_entity_poly.pdbx_strand_id
1 'polypeptide(L)'
;MNRFVYLRTHKRQRMTVSLPTDLLERVRDAAYWMPGTTMAGLISSALEGFLTKLESQNGRPFSPRLQDLKPGRPRTIKPSDTPVSEDIQPVSSRIRA
;
A
#
# COMPACT_ATOMS: atom_id res chain seq x y z
N MET A 1 17.64 -34.86 18.88
CA MET A 1 16.64 -33.83 19.19
C MET A 1 15.95 -33.41 17.90
N ASN A 2 14.80 -34.01 17.60
CA ASN A 2 14.06 -33.75 16.37
C ASN A 2 13.19 -32.50 16.56
N ARG A 3 13.58 -31.40 15.92
CA ARG A 3 12.86 -30.13 15.96
C ARG A 3 11.68 -30.24 15.01
N PHE A 4 10.51 -30.58 15.53
CA PHE A 4 9.26 -30.49 14.79
C PHE A 4 9.00 -29.02 14.47
N VAL A 5 9.26 -28.61 13.23
CA VAL A 5 8.85 -27.30 12.72
C VAL A 5 7.34 -27.41 12.52
N TYR A 6 6.58 -26.76 13.40
CA TYR A 6 5.13 -26.65 13.26
C TYR A 6 4.81 -26.02 11.90
N LEU A 7 4.39 -26.83 10.93
CA LEU A 7 3.74 -26.38 9.72
C LEU A 7 2.35 -25.83 10.11
N ARG A 8 2.30 -24.65 10.74
CA ARG A 8 1.10 -23.82 10.60
C ARG A 8 0.92 -23.66 9.09
N THR A 9 -0.24 -24.04 8.58
CA THR A 9 -0.66 -23.79 7.21
C THR A 9 -0.85 -22.28 7.03
N HIS A 10 0.25 -21.54 7.04
CA HIS A 10 0.30 -20.15 6.64
C HIS A 10 -0.07 -20.14 5.16
N LYS A 11 -1.35 -19.89 4.87
CA LYS A 11 -1.83 -19.65 3.51
C LYS A 11 -0.97 -18.52 2.93
N ARG A 12 -0.06 -18.87 2.02
CA ARG A 12 0.78 -17.90 1.32
C ARG A 12 -0.06 -17.28 0.22
N GLN A 13 -0.27 -15.97 0.29
CA GLN A 13 -0.94 -15.22 -0.75
C GLN A 13 0.11 -14.62 -1.70
N ARG A 14 -0.11 -14.78 -3.02
CA ARG A 14 0.75 -14.15 -4.02
C ARG A 14 0.44 -12.65 -4.08
N MET A 15 1.47 -11.83 -3.89
CA MET A 15 1.41 -10.39 -4.07
C MET A 15 2.35 -10.00 -5.21
N THR A 16 1.84 -9.30 -6.23
CA THR A 16 2.66 -8.73 -7.31
C THR A 16 2.73 -7.22 -7.08
N VAL A 17 3.94 -6.69 -6.95
CA VAL A 17 4.21 -5.25 -6.82
C VAL A 17 5.24 -4.82 -7.85
N SER A 18 5.13 -3.59 -8.34
CA SER A 18 6.15 -2.96 -9.17
C SER A 18 7.13 -2.24 -8.26
N LEU A 19 8.41 -2.61 -8.33
CA LEU A 19 9.51 -1.99 -7.59
C LEU A 19 10.53 -1.41 -8.58
N PRO A 20 11.32 -0.39 -8.18
CA PRO A 20 12.44 0.09 -8.99
C PRO A 20 13.43 -1.05 -9.28
N THR A 21 13.94 -1.10 -10.52
CA THR A 21 14.85 -2.14 -10.99
C THR A 21 16.09 -2.27 -10.10
N ASP A 22 16.71 -1.15 -9.73
CA ASP A 22 17.93 -1.15 -8.91
C ASP A 22 17.72 -1.73 -7.51
N LEU A 23 16.51 -1.60 -6.96
CA LEU A 23 16.16 -2.22 -5.69
C LEU A 23 15.97 -3.73 -5.87
N LEU A 24 15.32 -4.14 -6.96
CA LEU A 24 15.07 -5.53 -7.26
C LEU A 24 16.38 -6.31 -7.47
N GLU A 25 17.35 -5.75 -8.20
CA GLU A 25 18.66 -6.38 -8.37
C GLU A 25 19.39 -6.53 -7.02
N ARG A 26 19.43 -5.48 -6.19
CA ARG A 26 20.05 -5.57 -4.86
C ARG A 26 19.41 -6.64 -3.97
N VAL A 27 18.10 -6.82 -4.06
CA VAL A 27 17.40 -7.87 -3.31
C VAL A 27 17.75 -9.26 -3.86
N ARG A 28 17.94 -9.41 -5.19
CA ARG A 28 18.41 -10.67 -5.79
C ARG A 28 19.82 -11.01 -5.36
N ASP A 29 20.72 -10.03 -5.37
CA ASP A 29 22.10 -10.20 -4.89
C ASP A 29 22.10 -10.64 -3.43
N ALA A 30 21.32 -9.98 -2.57
CA ALA A 30 21.19 -10.36 -1.16
C ALA A 30 20.67 -11.79 -0.99
N ALA A 31 19.65 -12.18 -1.76
CA ALA A 31 19.11 -13.54 -1.73
C ALA A 31 20.12 -14.59 -2.26
N TYR A 32 20.97 -14.20 -3.21
CA TYR A 32 22.02 -15.05 -3.76
C TYR A 32 23.14 -15.31 -2.73
N TRP A 33 23.60 -14.26 -2.06
CA TRP A 33 24.73 -14.35 -1.12
C TRP A 33 24.33 -14.86 0.28
N MET A 34 23.06 -14.77 0.66
CA MET A 34 22.60 -15.23 1.98
C MET A 34 22.10 -16.68 1.93
N PRO A 35 22.88 -17.66 2.44
CA PRO A 35 22.46 -19.05 2.42
C PRO A 35 21.20 -19.26 3.26
N GLY A 36 20.26 -20.04 2.74
CA GLY A 36 19.03 -20.40 3.45
C GLY A 36 17.93 -19.34 3.45
N THR A 37 18.12 -18.21 2.75
CA THR A 37 17.07 -17.18 2.63
C THR A 37 16.55 -17.10 1.21
N THR A 38 15.21 -17.06 1.07
CA THR A 38 14.58 -16.82 -0.24
C THR A 38 14.27 -15.34 -0.41
N MET A 39 14.19 -14.84 -1.64
CA MET A 39 13.75 -13.47 -1.92
C MET A 39 12.39 -13.16 -1.25
N ALA A 40 11.45 -14.12 -1.28
CA ALA A 40 10.17 -13.98 -0.58
C ALA A 40 10.35 -13.88 0.95
N GLY A 41 11.23 -14.69 1.54
CA GLY A 41 11.54 -14.64 2.96
C GLY A 41 12.19 -13.33 3.41
N LEU A 42 13.13 -12.79 2.62
CA LEU A 42 13.73 -11.46 2.85
C LEU A 42 12.65 -10.37 2.87
N ILE A 43 11.78 -10.36 1.85
CA ILE A 43 10.71 -9.38 1.74
C ILE A 43 9.71 -9.52 2.89
N SER A 44 9.30 -10.74 3.24
CA SER A 44 8.40 -10.99 4.37
C SER A 44 8.98 -10.47 5.69
N SER A 45 10.23 -10.79 6.00
CA SER A 45 10.89 -10.34 7.23
C SER A 45 11.07 -8.81 7.27
N ALA A 46 11.44 -8.19 6.14
CA ALA A 46 11.56 -6.75 6.05
C ALA A 46 10.21 -6.04 6.27
N LEU A 47 9.13 -6.57 5.70
CA LEU A 47 7.77 -6.04 5.88
C LEU A 47 7.29 -6.20 7.32
N GLU A 48 7.51 -7.35 7.95
CA GLU A 48 7.16 -7.58 9.36
C GLU A 48 7.88 -6.59 10.27
N GLY A 49 9.21 -6.45 10.13
CA GLY A 49 9.99 -5.51 10.93
C GLY A 49 9.56 -4.06 10.71
N PHE A 50 9.24 -3.69 9.47
CA PHE A 50 8.74 -2.35 9.15
C PHE A 50 7.35 -2.10 9.78
N LEU A 51 6.43 -3.07 9.72
CA LEU A 51 5.12 -2.98 10.35
C LEU A 51 5.24 -2.86 11.86
N THR A 52 6.06 -3.69 12.51
CA THR A 52 6.29 -3.60 13.96
C THR A 52 6.82 -2.21 14.36
N LYS A 53 7.72 -1.63 13.56
CA LYS A 53 8.21 -0.27 13.80
C LYS A 53 7.09 0.77 13.68
N LEU A 54 6.23 0.66 12.67
CA LEU A 54 5.08 1.56 12.50
C LEU A 54 4.06 1.42 13.63
N GLU A 55 3.76 0.19 14.05
CA GLU A 55 2.85 -0.09 15.17
C GLU A 55 3.39 0.47 16.49
N SER A 56 4.70 0.35 16.71
CA SER A 56 5.39 0.95 17.85
C SER A 56 5.31 2.48 17.83
N GLN A 57 5.50 3.12 16.66
CA GLN A 57 5.36 4.57 16.52
C GLN A 57 3.91 5.05 16.69
N ASN A 58 2.94 4.25 16.26
CA ASN A 58 1.51 4.52 16.41
C ASN A 58 1.01 4.23 17.85
N GLY A 59 1.84 3.62 18.69
CA GLY A 59 1.50 3.23 20.06
C GLY A 59 0.50 2.07 20.19
N ARG A 60 0.06 1.51 19.06
CA ARG A 60 -0.88 0.38 19.00
C ARG A 60 -0.80 -0.34 17.65
N PRO A 61 -1.09 -1.66 17.62
CA PRO A 61 -1.28 -2.40 16.37
C PRO A 61 -2.35 -1.76 15.49
N PHE A 62 -2.22 -1.91 14.18
CA PHE A 62 -3.25 -1.44 13.25
C PHE A 62 -4.54 -2.27 13.45
N SER A 63 -5.68 -1.60 13.64
CA SER A 63 -6.96 -2.30 13.76
C SER A 63 -7.29 -3.07 12.48
N PRO A 64 -7.89 -4.27 12.59
CA PRO A 64 -8.35 -5.02 11.42
C PRO A 64 -9.26 -4.16 10.54
N ARG A 65 -9.16 -4.35 9.23
CA ARG A 65 -9.97 -3.59 8.27
C ARG A 65 -11.45 -3.89 8.51
N LEU A 66 -12.28 -2.84 8.58
CA LEU A 66 -13.72 -2.95 8.77
C LEU A 66 -14.45 -3.58 7.57
N GLN A 67 -13.80 -3.59 6.39
CA GLN A 67 -14.30 -4.19 5.17
C GLN A 67 -13.14 -4.71 4.31
N ASP A 68 -13.40 -5.72 3.49
CA ASP A 68 -12.44 -6.19 2.49
C ASP A 68 -12.08 -5.07 1.51
N LEU A 69 -10.83 -5.06 1.04
CA LEU A 69 -10.47 -4.18 -0.07
C LEU A 69 -11.25 -4.64 -1.30
N LYS A 70 -12.10 -3.76 -1.84
CA LYS A 70 -12.65 -3.96 -3.18
C LYS A 70 -11.48 -4.05 -4.16
N PRO A 71 -11.37 -5.15 -4.95
CA PRO A 71 -10.33 -5.26 -5.95
C PRO A 71 -10.60 -4.22 -7.05
N GLY A 72 -9.76 -3.18 -7.11
CA GLY A 72 -9.84 -2.15 -8.14
C GLY A 72 -9.06 -0.89 -7.79
N ARG A 73 -8.11 -0.54 -8.67
CA ARG A 73 -7.32 0.69 -8.81
C ARG A 73 -7.87 1.90 -8.01
N PRO A 74 -7.05 2.65 -7.25
CA PRO A 74 -7.51 3.86 -6.59
C PRO A 74 -8.16 4.78 -7.62
N ARG A 75 -9.44 5.13 -7.40
CA ARG A 75 -10.00 6.32 -8.02
C ARG A 75 -9.15 7.46 -7.48
N THR A 76 -8.39 8.12 -8.35
CA THR A 76 -7.86 9.45 -8.07
C THR A 76 -9.03 10.28 -7.55
N ILE A 77 -9.10 10.49 -6.24
CA ILE A 77 -9.95 11.53 -5.67
C ILE A 77 -9.17 12.79 -5.98
N LYS A 78 -9.46 13.40 -7.15
CA LYS A 78 -9.05 14.77 -7.40
C LYS A 78 -9.77 15.59 -6.32
N PRO A 79 -9.09 16.36 -5.45
CA PRO A 79 -9.80 17.31 -4.62
C PRO A 79 -10.42 18.35 -5.57
N SER A 80 -11.70 18.22 -5.84
CA SER A 80 -12.50 19.28 -6.43
C SER A 80 -13.13 20.09 -5.29
N ASP A 81 -12.27 20.74 -4.50
CA ASP A 81 -12.68 21.90 -3.71
C ASP A 81 -12.40 23.14 -4.55
N THR A 82 -13.27 23.38 -5.53
CA THR A 82 -13.47 24.75 -6.00
C THR A 82 -14.77 25.20 -5.34
N PRO A 83 -14.74 26.19 -4.42
CA PRO A 83 -15.97 26.78 -3.92
C PRO A 83 -16.71 27.37 -5.11
N VAL A 84 -18.00 27.06 -5.20
CA VAL A 84 -18.95 27.69 -6.10
C VAL A 84 -18.94 29.18 -5.76
N SER A 85 -18.24 29.99 -6.56
CA SER A 85 -18.29 31.45 -6.41
C SER A 85 -19.65 31.91 -6.94
N GLU A 86 -20.45 32.47 -6.04
CA GLU A 86 -21.79 33.01 -6.23
C GLU A 86 -21.81 34.32 -7.05
N ASP A 87 -21.17 34.34 -8.21
CA ASP A 87 -21.21 35.50 -9.10
C ASP A 87 -22.21 35.26 -10.24
N ILE A 88 -23.48 35.13 -9.87
CA ILE A 88 -24.60 35.29 -10.79
C ILE A 88 -24.75 36.80 -11.06
N GLN A 89 -24.24 37.27 -12.20
CA GLN A 89 -24.58 38.59 -12.73
C GLN A 89 -25.89 38.48 -13.53
N PRO A 90 -26.96 39.20 -13.16
CA PRO A 90 -28.17 39.29 -13.98
C PRO A 90 -27.89 40.19 -15.20
N VAL A 91 -27.83 39.61 -16.39
CA VAL A 91 -27.88 40.42 -17.63
C VAL A 91 -29.33 40.88 -17.81
N SER A 92 -29.58 42.08 -17.28
CA SER A 92 -30.79 42.85 -17.50
C SER A 92 -31.07 43.01 -18.99
N SER A 93 -32.32 42.75 -19.33
CA SER A 93 -32.98 43.16 -20.56
C SER A 93 -32.71 44.62 -20.92
N ARG A 94 -32.30 44.89 -22.17
CA ARG A 94 -32.69 46.12 -22.90
C ARG A 94 -32.84 45.86 -24.40
N ILE A 95 -34.09 46.05 -24.82
CA ILE A 95 -34.63 46.19 -26.17
C ILE A 95 -34.18 47.53 -26.78
N ARG A 96 -33.92 47.54 -28.11
CA ARG A 96 -34.11 48.60 -29.15
C ARG A 96 -32.94 48.59 -30.14
N ALA A 97 -33.11 48.82 -31.44
CA ALA A 97 -34.27 49.18 -32.27
C ALA A 97 -34.07 48.58 -33.67
#